data_AF-L1NEV6-F1
#
_entry.id   AF-L1NEV6-F1
#
_cell.length_a   1.000
_cell.length_b   1.000
_cell.length_c   1.000
_cell.angle_alpha   90.00
_cell.angle_beta   90.00
_cell.angle_gamma   90.00
#
_symmetry.space_group_name_H-M   'P 1'
#
loop_
_entity.id
_entity.type
_entity.pdbx_description
1 polymer ?
#
loop_
_entity_poly.entity_id
_entity_poly.type
_entity_poly.pdbx_seq_one_letter_code
_entity_poly.pdbx_strand_id
1 'polypeptide(L)'
;MAKQIDSTKTAKREMAQRLYVDSNYTQEEVASIIGVTRQTIVRWAKTYHWQELRAATSVSPAEQIRQLRQQIANINEAILARPIAERWATPAEADSLNKLATAIAKLEKDVGIEDLVSVAMAMTSWMRNSDPERAKELSNLFNAYIQDVTGGAKR
;
A
#
# COMPACT_ATOMS: atom_id res chain seq x y z
N MET A 1 10.71 -25.75 30.06
CA MET A 1 11.04 -24.54 29.28
C MET A 1 10.87 -24.79 27.76
N ALA A 2 9.66 -25.16 27.29
CA ALA A 2 9.45 -25.55 25.87
C ALA A 2 8.35 -24.76 25.12
N LYS A 3 7.60 -23.88 25.79
CA LYS A 3 6.46 -23.15 25.19
C LYS A 3 6.78 -21.78 24.59
N GLN A 4 7.97 -21.21 24.85
CA GLN A 4 8.30 -19.83 24.44
C GLN A 4 9.02 -19.74 23.07
N ILE A 5 9.64 -20.84 22.62
CA ILE A 5 10.40 -20.88 21.37
C ILE A 5 9.47 -21.00 20.15
N ASP A 6 8.32 -21.65 20.32
CA ASP A 6 7.39 -21.97 19.23
C ASP A 6 6.53 -20.76 18.81
N SER A 7 6.15 -19.90 19.77
CA SER A 7 5.45 -18.65 19.48
C SER A 7 6.31 -17.67 18.70
N THR A 8 7.62 -17.63 19.00
CA THR A 8 8.57 -16.71 18.35
C THR A 8 8.83 -17.11 16.89
N LYS A 9 8.97 -18.42 16.61
CA LYS A 9 9.11 -18.91 15.22
C LYS A 9 7.84 -18.71 14.41
N THR A 10 6.68 -18.93 15.02
CA THR A 10 5.38 -18.72 14.38
C THR A 10 5.14 -17.25 14.05
N ALA A 11 5.41 -16.34 14.99
CA ALA A 11 5.32 -14.90 14.77
C ALA A 11 6.27 -14.40 13.66
N LYS A 12 7.50 -14.91 13.61
CA LYS A 12 8.46 -14.59 12.53
C LYS A 12 7.98 -15.05 11.17
N ARG A 13 7.37 -16.24 11.08
CA ARG A 13 6.80 -16.77 9.84
C ARG A 13 5.58 -15.95 9.38
N GLU A 14 4.68 -15.61 10.30
CA GLU A 14 3.48 -14.80 10.00
C GLU A 14 3.87 -13.38 9.54
N MET A 15 4.85 -12.78 10.20
CA MET A 15 5.42 -11.50 9.75
C MET A 15 6.08 -11.63 8.37
N ALA A 16 6.86 -12.68 8.13
CA ALA A 16 7.46 -12.96 6.82
C ALA A 16 6.42 -13.17 5.71
N GLN A 17 5.32 -13.86 6.02
CA GLN A 17 4.21 -14.09 5.11
C GLN A 17 3.56 -12.77 4.69
N ARG A 18 3.23 -11.89 5.65
CA ARG A 18 2.65 -10.58 5.36
C ARG A 18 3.58 -9.73 4.48
N LEU A 19 4.87 -9.69 4.80
CA LEU A 19 5.85 -8.94 4.00
C LEU A 19 5.93 -9.47 2.54
N TYR A 20 5.91 -10.79 2.36
CA TYR A 20 6.05 -11.41 1.04
C TYR A 20 4.75 -11.40 0.21
N VAL A 21 3.60 -11.64 0.84
CA VAL A 21 2.29 -11.78 0.19
C VAL A 21 1.61 -10.43 0.03
N ASP A 22 1.59 -9.59 1.07
CA ASP A 22 0.80 -8.35 1.11
C ASP A 22 1.62 -7.13 0.67
N SER A 23 2.93 -7.12 0.98
CA SER A 23 3.81 -5.97 0.74
C SER A 23 4.83 -6.16 -0.39
N ASN A 24 4.65 -7.21 -1.20
CA ASN A 24 5.40 -7.47 -2.44
C ASN A 24 6.93 -7.60 -2.32
N TYR A 25 7.49 -7.70 -1.11
CA TYR A 25 8.93 -7.82 -0.88
C TYR A 25 9.51 -9.09 -1.52
N THR A 26 10.78 -9.03 -1.90
CA THR A 26 11.55 -10.19 -2.33
C THR A 26 11.86 -11.10 -1.15
N GLN A 27 12.09 -12.38 -1.42
CA GLN A 27 12.48 -13.35 -0.38
C GLN A 27 13.82 -12.99 0.28
N GLU A 28 14.67 -12.24 -0.42
CA GLU A 28 15.95 -11.72 0.06
C GLU A 28 15.71 -10.62 1.13
N GLU A 29 14.85 -9.63 0.82
CA GLU A 29 14.53 -8.54 1.74
C GLU A 29 13.79 -9.03 2.99
N VAL A 30 12.83 -9.95 2.81
CA VAL A 30 12.09 -10.55 3.94
C VAL A 30 13.04 -11.30 4.88
N ALA A 31 14.04 -12.00 4.32
CA ALA A 31 15.04 -12.71 5.10
C ALA A 31 15.86 -11.74 5.97
N SER A 32 16.30 -10.61 5.39
CA SER A 32 17.03 -9.56 6.11
C SER A 32 16.19 -8.89 7.20
N ILE A 33 14.91 -8.58 6.94
CA ILE A 33 14.01 -7.92 7.92
C ILE A 33 13.71 -8.84 9.12
N ILE A 34 13.49 -10.13 8.88
CA ILE A 34 13.09 -11.10 9.91
C ILE A 34 14.30 -11.72 10.64
N GLY A 35 15.50 -11.54 10.09
CA GLY A 35 16.75 -12.09 10.64
C GLY A 35 16.80 -13.62 10.51
N VAL A 36 16.42 -14.15 9.34
CA VAL A 36 16.51 -15.58 9.01
C VAL A 36 17.18 -15.75 7.65
N THR A 37 17.59 -16.97 7.30
CA THR A 37 18.21 -17.22 5.99
C THR A 37 17.17 -17.17 4.87
N ARG A 38 17.57 -16.74 3.67
CA ARG A 38 16.71 -16.78 2.47
C ARG A 38 16.12 -18.17 2.21
N GLN A 39 16.90 -19.24 2.43
CA GLN A 39 16.41 -20.61 2.29
C GLN A 39 15.26 -20.94 3.25
N THR A 40 15.23 -20.34 4.45
CA THR A 40 14.12 -20.48 5.40
C THR A 40 12.84 -19.86 4.84
N ILE A 41 12.94 -18.66 4.23
CA ILE A 41 11.83 -17.97 3.57
C ILE A 41 11.33 -18.76 2.35
N VAL A 42 12.24 -19.25 1.50
CA VAL A 42 11.90 -20.09 0.34
C VAL A 42 11.13 -21.34 0.78
N ARG A 43 11.59 -22.01 1.84
CA ARG A 43 10.93 -23.20 2.38
C ARG A 43 9.53 -22.87 2.87
N TRP A 44 9.36 -21.81 3.66
CA TRP A 44 8.04 -21.37 4.12
C TRP A 44 7.12 -21.00 2.97
N ALA A 45 7.61 -20.23 1.99
CA ALA A 45 6.84 -19.84 0.82
C ALA A 45 6.32 -21.04 0.02
N LYS A 46 7.12 -22.11 -0.10
CA LYS A 46 6.71 -23.36 -0.75
C LYS A 46 5.73 -24.17 0.10
N THR A 47 6.02 -24.35 1.39
CA THR A 47 5.19 -25.16 2.32
C THR A 47 3.79 -24.57 2.52
N TYR A 48 3.68 -23.25 2.51
CA TYR A 48 2.42 -22.53 2.77
C TYR A 48 1.84 -21.87 1.52
N HIS A 49 2.31 -22.24 0.32
CA HIS A 49 1.75 -21.77 -0.95
C HIS A 49 1.67 -20.25 -1.08
N TRP A 50 2.69 -19.53 -0.59
CA TRP A 50 2.65 -18.06 -0.56
C TRP A 50 2.59 -17.42 -1.94
N GLN A 51 3.10 -18.08 -2.98
CA GLN A 51 2.96 -17.59 -4.36
C GLN A 51 1.51 -17.66 -4.86
N GLU A 52 0.79 -18.74 -4.53
CA GLU A 52 -0.63 -18.90 -4.87
C GLU A 52 -1.49 -17.94 -4.04
N LEU A 53 -1.18 -17.77 -2.75
CA LEU A 53 -1.81 -16.76 -1.90
C LEU A 53 -1.58 -15.37 -2.46
N ARG A 54 -0.35 -15.00 -2.84
CA ARG A 54 -0.05 -13.71 -3.46
C ARG A 54 -0.80 -13.50 -4.78
N ALA A 55 -0.95 -14.55 -5.58
CA ALA A 55 -1.74 -14.51 -6.81
C ALA A 55 -3.25 -14.39 -6.54
N ALA A 56 -3.77 -15.03 -5.49
CA ALA A 56 -5.17 -14.95 -5.08
C ALA A 56 -5.51 -13.62 -4.38
N THR A 57 -4.54 -13.01 -3.70
CA THR A 57 -4.64 -11.72 -2.99
C THR A 57 -4.23 -10.54 -3.89
N SER A 58 -4.10 -10.75 -5.20
CA SER A 58 -3.47 -9.85 -6.20
C SER A 58 -4.20 -8.52 -6.48
N VAL A 59 -5.05 -8.02 -5.58
CA VAL A 59 -5.42 -6.60 -5.61
C VAL A 59 -4.98 -6.01 -4.28
N SER A 60 -3.73 -5.52 -4.25
CA SER A 60 -3.25 -4.74 -3.12
C SER A 60 -4.20 -3.54 -2.89
N PRO A 61 -4.36 -3.05 -1.65
CA PRO A 61 -5.19 -1.87 -1.42
C PRO A 61 -4.82 -0.67 -2.30
N ALA A 62 -3.54 -0.48 -2.61
CA ALA A 62 -3.05 0.53 -3.55
C ALA A 62 -3.56 0.30 -4.99
N GLU A 63 -3.58 -0.95 -5.45
CA GLU A 63 -4.15 -1.35 -6.74
C GLU A 63 -5.67 -1.11 -6.77
N GLN A 64 -6.37 -1.43 -5.68
CA GLN A 64 -7.80 -1.17 -5.53
C GLN A 64 -8.10 0.34 -5.59
N ILE A 65 -7.34 1.15 -4.84
CA ILE A 65 -7.45 2.61 -4.87
C ILE A 65 -7.21 3.15 -6.30
N ARG A 66 -6.19 2.65 -7.00
CA ARG A 66 -5.91 3.06 -8.38
C ARG A 66 -7.07 2.74 -9.32
N GLN A 67 -7.64 1.54 -9.23
CA GLN A 67 -8.78 1.12 -10.04
C GLN A 67 -10.02 1.98 -9.77
N LEU A 68 -10.31 2.27 -8.49
CA LEU A 68 -11.44 3.13 -8.11
C LEU A 68 -11.25 4.58 -8.61
N ARG A 69 -10.03 5.12 -8.52
CA ARG A 69 -9.69 6.44 -9.07
C ARG A 69 -9.86 6.47 -10.59
N GLN A 70 -9.46 5.40 -11.29
CA GLN A 70 -9.68 5.29 -12.72
C GLN A 70 -11.18 5.26 -13.08
N GLN A 71 -12.01 4.57 -12.30
CA GLN A 71 -13.46 4.57 -12.52
C GLN A 71 -14.05 5.98 -12.35
N ILE A 72 -13.62 6.74 -11.34
CA ILE A 72 -14.01 8.15 -11.17
C ILE A 72 -13.61 8.97 -12.39
N ALA A 73 -12.37 8.82 -12.88
CA ALA A 73 -11.90 9.54 -14.06
C ALA A 73 -12.75 9.22 -15.30
N ASN A 74 -13.05 7.94 -15.54
CA ASN A 74 -13.89 7.52 -16.66
C ASN A 74 -15.32 8.09 -16.59
N ILE A 75 -15.93 8.13 -15.40
CA ILE A 75 -17.25 8.73 -15.20
C ILE A 75 -17.19 10.24 -15.52
N ASN A 76 -16.16 10.94 -15.04
CA ASN A 76 -15.98 12.36 -15.32
C ASN A 76 -15.75 12.64 -16.81
N GLU A 77 -14.95 11.83 -17.49
CA GLU A 77 -14.76 11.92 -18.95
C GLU A 77 -16.07 11.71 -19.71
N ALA A 78 -16.89 10.72 -19.30
CA ALA A 78 -18.19 10.49 -19.90
C ALA A 78 -19.15 11.68 -19.71
N ILE A 79 -19.12 12.33 -18.53
CA ILE A 79 -19.90 13.56 -18.27
C ILE A 79 -19.40 14.71 -19.16
N LEU A 80 -18.09 14.86 -19.33
CA LEU A 80 -17.50 15.93 -20.14
C LEU A 80 -17.71 15.75 -21.65
N ALA A 81 -17.84 14.50 -22.11
CA ALA A 81 -18.15 14.16 -23.50
C ALA A 81 -19.57 14.56 -23.93
N ARG A 82 -20.45 14.90 -22.97
CA ARG A 82 -21.82 15.37 -23.24
C ARG A 82 -21.85 16.75 -23.89
N PRO A 83 -22.95 17.11 -24.57
CA PRO A 83 -23.22 18.48 -24.98
C PRO A 83 -23.07 19.45 -23.80
N ILE A 84 -22.60 20.67 -24.06
CA ILE A 84 -22.26 21.65 -23.01
C ILE A 84 -23.40 21.87 -22.01
N ALA A 85 -24.65 21.88 -22.48
CA ALA A 85 -25.84 22.06 -21.65
C ALA A 85 -26.10 20.92 -20.64
N GLU A 86 -25.46 19.77 -20.84
CA GLU A 86 -25.69 18.52 -20.10
C GLU A 86 -24.42 18.00 -19.41
N ARG A 87 -23.37 18.83 -19.29
CA ARG A 87 -22.10 18.49 -18.61
C ARG A 87 -22.21 18.54 -17.09
N TRP A 88 -23.17 17.79 -16.55
CA TRP A 88 -23.37 17.61 -15.12
C TRP A 88 -23.68 16.14 -14.83
N ALA A 89 -23.36 15.71 -13.62
CA ALA A 89 -23.58 14.33 -13.21
C ALA A 89 -25.07 14.06 -13.03
N THR A 90 -25.56 12.97 -13.61
CA THR A 90 -26.90 12.45 -13.30
C THR A 90 -26.97 12.01 -11.83
N PRO A 91 -28.17 11.87 -11.24
CA PRO A 91 -28.31 11.37 -9.88
C PRO A 91 -27.61 10.01 -9.65
N ALA A 92 -27.64 9.11 -10.64
CA ALA A 92 -26.98 7.81 -10.57
C ALA A 92 -25.45 7.92 -10.61
N GLU A 93 -24.91 8.84 -11.40
CA GLU A 93 -23.47 9.11 -11.45
C GLU A 93 -22.98 9.79 -10.18
N ALA A 94 -23.73 10.76 -9.65
CA ALA A 94 -23.43 11.40 -8.39
C ALA A 94 -23.39 10.38 -7.24
N ASP A 95 -24.37 9.47 -7.17
CA ASP A 95 -24.37 8.38 -6.19
C ASP A 95 -23.19 7.42 -6.38
N SER A 96 -22.87 7.05 -7.62
CA SER A 96 -21.73 6.19 -7.94
C SER A 96 -20.40 6.84 -7.54
N LEU A 97 -20.19 8.12 -7.89
CA LEU A 97 -19.01 8.89 -7.51
C LEU A 97 -18.86 8.97 -5.99
N ASN A 98 -19.95 9.20 -5.26
CA ASN A 98 -19.93 9.25 -3.80
C ASN A 98 -19.54 7.89 -3.18
N LYS A 99 -20.07 6.79 -3.71
CA LYS A 99 -19.71 5.42 -3.28
C LYS A 99 -18.25 5.10 -3.55
N LEU A 100 -17.74 5.45 -4.73
CA LEU A 100 -16.33 5.27 -5.09
C LEU A 100 -15.41 6.10 -4.18
N ALA A 101 -15.75 7.36 -3.93
CA ALA A 101 -14.99 8.22 -3.02
C ALA A 101 -14.96 7.68 -1.59
N THR A 102 -16.11 7.19 -1.09
CA THR A 102 -16.21 6.56 0.24
C THR A 102 -15.37 5.29 0.34
N ALA A 103 -15.37 4.46 -0.70
CA ALA A 103 -14.55 3.24 -0.76
C ALA A 103 -13.05 3.56 -0.76
N ILE A 104 -12.62 4.58 -1.50
CA ILE A 104 -11.23 5.07 -1.49
C ILE A 104 -10.85 5.54 -0.09
N ALA A 105 -11.64 6.40 0.55
CA ALA A 105 -11.35 6.92 1.89
C ALA A 105 -11.22 5.79 2.94
N LYS A 106 -12.06 4.75 2.82
CA LYS A 106 -11.96 3.57 3.68
C LYS A 106 -10.66 2.79 3.45
N LEU A 107 -10.31 2.53 2.19
CA LEU A 107 -9.07 1.83 1.85
C LEU A 107 -7.84 2.64 2.26
N GLU A 108 -7.85 3.96 2.07
CA GLU A 108 -6.76 4.84 2.49
C GLU A 108 -6.56 4.84 4.01
N LYS A 109 -7.66 4.77 4.76
CA LYS A 109 -7.64 4.60 6.22
C LYS A 109 -7.11 3.23 6.62
N ASP A 110 -7.56 2.16 5.95
CA ASP A 110 -7.15 0.78 6.26
C ASP A 110 -5.66 0.53 5.92
N VAL A 111 -5.09 1.29 4.98
CA VAL A 111 -3.66 1.31 4.66
C VAL A 111 -2.83 2.08 5.70
N GLY A 112 -3.47 2.85 6.58
CA GLY A 112 -2.78 3.63 7.62
C GLY A 112 -1.95 4.77 7.05
N ILE A 113 -2.42 5.42 5.97
CA ILE A 113 -1.68 6.54 5.34
C ILE A 113 -1.42 7.67 6.34
N GLU A 114 -2.35 7.94 7.26
CA GLU A 114 -2.15 8.92 8.33
C GLU A 114 -0.98 8.55 9.25
N ASP A 115 -0.85 7.28 9.61
CA ASP A 115 0.28 6.78 10.40
C ASP A 115 1.58 6.87 9.61
N LEU A 116 1.52 6.56 8.31
CA LEU A 116 2.66 6.60 7.39
C LEU A 116 3.19 8.03 7.20
N VAL A 117 2.29 9.00 7.02
CA VAL A 117 2.59 10.44 6.96
C VAL A 117 3.16 10.90 8.30
N SER A 118 2.59 10.47 9.42
CA SER A 118 3.06 10.84 10.76
C SER A 118 4.48 10.36 11.02
N VAL A 119 4.81 9.11 10.67
CA VAL A 119 6.17 8.57 10.77
C VAL A 119 7.13 9.31 9.84
N ALA A 120 6.71 9.59 8.61
CA ALA A 120 7.53 10.34 7.65
C ALA A 120 7.88 11.75 8.17
N MET A 121 6.92 12.47 8.74
CA MET A 121 7.14 13.79 9.34
C MET A 121 8.08 13.72 10.54
N ALA A 122 7.86 12.77 11.45
CA ALA A 122 8.69 12.61 12.64
C ALA A 122 10.15 12.29 12.27
N MET A 123 10.35 11.37 11.32
CA MET A 123 11.68 10.97 10.87
C MET A 123 12.39 12.07 10.08
N THR A 124 11.67 12.82 9.24
CA THR A 124 12.22 13.98 8.53
C THR A 124 12.59 15.11 9.49
N SER A 125 11.76 15.37 10.50
CA SER A 125 12.04 16.35 11.55
C SER A 125 13.28 15.96 12.37
N TRP A 126 13.39 14.70 12.75
CA TRP A 126 14.56 14.17 13.45
C TRP A 126 15.85 14.32 12.61
N MET A 127 15.80 13.99 11.32
CA MET A 127 16.94 14.13 10.40
C MET A 127 17.34 15.60 10.20
N ARG A 128 16.37 16.52 10.17
CA ARG A 128 16.63 17.95 9.95
C ARG A 128 17.52 18.57 11.04
N ASN A 129 17.51 18.00 12.24
CA ASN A 129 18.33 18.47 13.36
C ASN A 129 19.83 18.16 13.17
N SER A 130 20.16 17.11 12.41
CA SER A 130 21.55 16.68 12.18
C SER A 130 22.04 17.01 10.77
N ASP A 131 21.18 16.85 9.76
CA ASP A 131 21.52 17.06 8.34
C ASP A 131 20.29 17.56 7.56
N PRO A 132 20.20 18.88 7.32
CA PRO A 132 19.07 19.48 6.59
C PRO A 132 18.97 19.04 5.12
N GLU A 133 20.08 18.72 4.46
CA GLU A 133 20.06 18.33 3.04
C GLU A 133 19.60 16.87 2.89
N ARG A 134 20.07 15.96 3.75
CA ARG A 134 19.53 14.59 3.79
C ARG A 134 18.06 14.55 4.20
N ALA A 135 17.62 15.47 5.06
CA ALA A 135 16.20 15.57 5.41
C ALA A 135 15.34 15.93 4.19
N LYS A 136 15.82 16.76 3.25
CA LYS A 136 15.11 17.04 1.99
C LYS A 136 15.02 15.80 1.11
N GLU A 137 16.13 15.09 0.91
CA GLU A 137 16.14 13.85 0.13
C GLU A 137 15.18 12.81 0.70
N LEU A 138 15.21 12.63 2.02
CA LEU A 138 14.34 11.71 2.74
C LEU A 138 12.86 12.10 2.62
N SER A 139 12.55 13.40 2.72
CA SER A 139 11.19 13.91 2.53
C SER A 139 10.68 13.63 1.11
N ASN A 140 11.54 13.76 0.10
CA ASN A 140 11.17 13.47 -1.29
C ASN A 140 10.88 11.98 -1.49
N LEU A 141 11.69 11.10 -0.89
CA LEU A 141 11.47 9.65 -0.93
C LEU A 141 10.16 9.24 -0.23
N PHE A 142 9.88 9.80 0.95
CA PHE A 142 8.61 9.57 1.64
C PHE A 142 7.42 10.04 0.82
N ASN A 143 7.48 11.24 0.23
CA ASN A 143 6.42 11.75 -0.63
C ASN A 143 6.19 10.86 -1.86
N ALA A 144 7.27 10.39 -2.50
CA ALA A 144 7.18 9.48 -3.64
C ALA A 144 6.55 8.13 -3.25
N TYR A 145 6.94 7.58 -2.08
CA TYR A 145 6.37 6.33 -1.57
C TYR A 145 4.90 6.49 -1.17
N ILE A 146 4.53 7.57 -0.47
CA ILE A 146 3.14 7.87 -0.10
C ILE A 146 2.29 8.05 -1.37
N GLN A 147 2.82 8.70 -2.41
CA GLN A 147 2.14 8.78 -3.71
C GLN A 147 1.95 7.40 -4.35
N ASP A 148 2.98 6.55 -4.36
CA ASP A 148 2.87 5.19 -4.93
C ASP A 148 1.81 4.35 -4.18
N VAL A 149 1.82 4.39 -2.85
CA VAL A 149 0.88 3.64 -2.00
C VAL A 149 -0.55 4.19 -2.10
N THR A 150 -0.71 5.51 -2.26
CA THR A 150 -2.03 6.14 -2.45
C THR A 150 -2.55 6.02 -3.89
N GLY A 151 -1.79 5.42 -4.82
CA GLY A 151 -2.18 5.37 -6.24
C GLY A 151 -2.15 6.74 -6.92
N GLY A 152 -1.29 7.65 -6.46
CA GLY A 152 -0.92 8.87 -7.17
C GLY A 152 -0.14 8.53 -8.45
N ALA A 153 -0.43 9.24 -9.54
CA ALA A 153 0.20 8.99 -10.83
C ALA A 153 1.73 9.15 -10.74
N LYS A 154 2.48 8.14 -11.19
CA LYS A 154 3.91 8.33 -11.54
C LYS A 154 3.96 9.33 -12.69
N ARG A 155 4.51 10.51 -12.41
CA ARG A 155 4.89 11.47 -13.46
C ARG A 155 6.05 10.91 -14.27
#